data_AF-A0A1S0TN68-F1
#
_entry.id   AF-A0A1S0TN68-F1
#
_cell.length_a   1.000
_cell.length_b   1.000
_cell.length_c   1.000
_cell.angle_alpha   90.00
_cell.angle_beta   90.00
_cell.angle_gamma   90.00
#
_symmetry.space_group_name_H-M   'P 1'
#
loop_
_entity.id
_entity.type
_entity.pdbx_description
1 polymer ?
#
loop_
_entity_poly.entity_id
_entity_poly.type
_entity_poly.pdbx_seq_one_letter_code
_entity_poly.pdbx_strand_id
1 'polypeptide(L)'
;MAPVGNFLIRWILLVALVASISTIFYFTSTQNERNNVRRFNSIGYPKFILPNIMKNESTVEEFVAKTHHVKNQPASIAPHLLEDDDEYSVQIFYYPWYGNPEFDYGKYYHWNHRFIPHWDPNISKNYPTGFHVPPLDIGSNFYPFLGPYSSRNPAVIEQHMKWMSSAGIDVVIVSWFPPEISDEQGHPWDDLIPTLLDVAAKYRMKLSFHMEPYKNRNGESLRTDIEYIIDKYGNHSALYRMKRPKSRKTTNDEKNSRRDQYLPLLYFYDSYLVSSDEWKKLTGPSGELTVRDSKYDVLFIGLLVKSEDRHSLLAAGFDGFYTYFTAKGFSYGSTPSSWPSLSAF
;
A
#
# COMPACT_ATOMS: atom_id res chain seq x y z
N MET A 1 69.69 -4.21 -4.89
CA MET A 1 68.93 -3.10 -4.29
C MET A 1 67.91 -2.64 -5.31
N ALA A 2 66.66 -3.06 -5.18
CA ALA A 2 65.56 -2.61 -6.05
C ALA A 2 65.03 -1.24 -5.58
N PRO A 3 64.59 -0.35 -6.47
CA PRO A 3 64.43 1.06 -6.13
C PRO A 3 63.12 1.29 -5.35
N VAL A 4 63.28 1.67 -4.09
CA VAL A 4 62.22 2.06 -3.14
C VAL A 4 61.30 3.16 -3.70
N GLY A 5 61.75 3.93 -4.69
CA GLY A 5 60.97 4.99 -5.33
C GLY A 5 59.72 4.51 -6.09
N ASN A 6 59.72 3.29 -6.63
CA ASN A 6 58.59 2.82 -7.46
C ASN A 6 57.39 2.33 -6.62
N PHE A 7 57.63 1.95 -5.36
CA PHE A 7 56.59 1.52 -4.44
C PHE A 7 55.81 2.70 -3.87
N LEU A 8 56.51 3.79 -3.53
CA LEU A 8 55.90 5.00 -2.97
C LEU A 8 54.98 5.69 -3.99
N ILE A 9 55.38 5.76 -5.26
CA ILE A 9 54.57 6.34 -6.34
C ILE A 9 53.29 5.52 -6.57
N ARG A 10 53.38 4.18 -6.59
CA ARG A 10 52.21 3.30 -6.72
C ARG A 10 51.25 3.44 -5.54
N TRP A 11 51.76 3.60 -4.32
CA TRP A 11 50.96 3.84 -3.13
C TRP A 11 50.23 5.19 -3.18
N ILE A 12 50.91 6.26 -3.60
CA ILE A 12 50.30 7.59 -3.75
C ILE A 12 49.19 7.56 -4.82
N LEU A 13 49.42 6.88 -5.95
CA LEU A 13 48.41 6.73 -7.00
C LEU A 13 47.20 5.90 -6.54
N LEU A 14 47.41 4.85 -5.75
CA LEU A 14 46.33 4.04 -5.19
C LEU A 14 45.48 4.85 -4.19
N VAL A 15 46.12 5.61 -3.30
CA VAL A 15 45.43 6.49 -2.34
C VAL A 15 44.64 7.57 -3.06
N ALA A 16 45.21 8.18 -4.12
CA ALA A 16 44.51 9.17 -4.94
C ALA A 16 43.30 8.56 -5.68
N LEU A 17 43.41 7.33 -6.18
CA LEU A 17 42.30 6.62 -6.82
C LEU A 17 41.16 6.32 -5.82
N VAL A 18 41.49 5.81 -4.62
CA VAL A 18 40.49 5.52 -3.58
C VAL A 18 39.82 6.80 -3.07
N ALA A 19 40.58 7.89 -2.93
CA ALA A 19 40.02 9.20 -2.55
C ALA A 19 39.08 9.74 -3.65
N SER A 20 39.44 9.58 -4.92
CA SER A 20 38.59 9.99 -6.06
C SER A 20 37.28 9.20 -6.11
N ILE A 21 37.33 7.87 -5.97
CA ILE A 21 36.14 7.00 -5.94
C ILE A 21 35.25 7.34 -4.74
N SER A 22 35.84 7.54 -3.56
CA SER A 22 35.09 7.95 -2.35
C SER A 22 34.43 9.32 -2.51
N THR A 23 35.11 10.26 -3.17
CA THR A 23 34.57 11.61 -3.45
C THR A 23 33.42 11.54 -4.44
N ILE A 24 33.56 10.75 -5.52
CA ILE A 24 32.49 10.52 -6.49
C ILE A 24 31.28 9.88 -5.79
N PHE A 25 31.48 8.85 -4.97
CA PHE A 25 30.41 8.18 -4.22
C PHE A 25 29.72 9.11 -3.22
N TYR A 26 30.49 9.97 -2.53
CA TYR A 26 29.93 10.98 -1.64
C TYR A 26 29.13 12.04 -2.40
N PHE A 27 29.62 12.51 -3.55
CA PHE A 27 28.90 13.48 -4.37
C PHE A 27 27.65 12.89 -5.04
N THR A 28 27.69 11.65 -5.52
CA THR A 28 26.50 10.99 -6.07
C THR A 28 25.47 10.70 -4.98
N SER A 29 25.89 10.23 -3.80
CA SER A 29 25.01 10.03 -2.65
C SER A 29 24.33 11.33 -2.19
N THR A 30 25.11 12.40 -2.02
CA THR A 30 24.58 13.72 -1.60
C THR A 30 23.73 14.40 -2.66
N GLN A 31 24.01 14.19 -3.95
CA GLN A 31 23.12 14.64 -5.03
C GLN A 31 21.82 13.85 -5.07
N ASN A 32 21.88 12.54 -4.82
CA ASN A 32 20.68 11.69 -4.75
C ASN A 32 19.81 12.08 -3.55
N GLU A 33 20.42 12.33 -2.39
CA GLU A 33 19.72 12.88 -1.22
C GLU A 33 19.14 14.28 -1.50
N ARG A 34 19.89 15.18 -2.14
CA ARG A 34 19.36 16.53 -2.48
C ARG A 34 18.23 16.49 -3.51
N ASN A 35 18.27 15.57 -4.47
CA ASN A 35 17.19 15.39 -5.44
C ASN A 35 15.95 14.78 -4.79
N ASN A 36 16.12 13.83 -3.87
CA ASN A 36 15.03 13.30 -3.06
C ASN A 36 14.43 14.38 -2.13
N VAL A 37 15.25 15.17 -1.45
CA VAL A 37 14.81 16.28 -0.59
C VAL A 37 14.13 17.39 -1.39
N ARG A 38 14.56 17.67 -2.63
CA ARG A 38 13.88 18.64 -3.52
C ARG A 38 12.50 18.16 -4.00
N ARG A 39 12.26 16.85 -4.08
CA ARG A 39 10.92 16.28 -4.34
C ARG A 39 10.00 16.38 -3.14
N PHE A 40 10.54 16.25 -1.92
CA PHE A 40 9.82 16.42 -0.67
C PHE A 40 9.98 17.83 -0.09
N ASN A 41 9.56 18.85 -0.85
CA ASN A 41 9.21 20.11 -0.20
C ASN A 41 7.91 19.90 0.57
N SER A 42 8.02 19.65 1.88
CA SER A 42 6.89 19.77 2.79
C SER A 42 6.28 21.16 2.59
N ILE A 43 5.06 21.21 2.05
CA ILE A 43 4.28 22.44 2.04
C ILE A 43 4.14 22.84 3.51
N GLY A 44 4.71 23.99 3.89
CA GLY A 44 4.57 24.52 5.23
C GLY A 44 3.09 24.70 5.54
N TYR A 45 2.55 23.85 6.41
CA TYR A 45 1.19 24.02 6.90
C TYR A 45 1.11 25.34 7.66
N PRO A 46 0.05 26.14 7.49
CA PRO A 46 -0.22 27.23 8.41
C PRO A 46 -0.37 26.60 9.81
N LYS A 47 0.35 27.16 10.80
CA LYS A 47 0.18 26.79 12.21
C LYS A 47 -1.28 27.05 12.60
N PHE A 48 -2.10 26.01 12.60
CA PHE A 48 -3.45 26.08 13.15
C PHE A 48 -3.34 26.01 14.67
N ILE A 49 -3.51 27.15 15.32
CA ILE A 49 -3.72 27.24 16.76
C ILE A 49 -5.17 26.79 16.99
N LEU A 50 -5.39 25.59 17.52
CA LEU A 50 -6.69 25.21 18.05
C LEU A 50 -6.92 25.96 19.36
N PRO A 51 -7.95 26.82 19.49
CA PRO A 51 -8.43 27.24 20.79
C PRO A 51 -8.96 26.01 21.53
N ASN A 52 -8.67 25.94 22.82
CA ASN A 52 -9.00 24.83 23.70
C ASN A 52 -10.53 24.79 23.95
N ILE A 53 -11.32 24.34 22.98
CA ILE A 53 -12.79 24.30 23.06
C ILE A 53 -13.30 22.98 22.48
N MET A 54 -13.22 21.91 23.26
CA MET A 54 -14.03 20.70 23.03
C MET A 54 -14.50 20.19 24.38
N LYS A 55 -15.67 20.67 24.82
CA LYS A 55 -16.35 20.19 26.03
C LYS A 55 -17.86 19.98 25.88
N ASN A 56 -18.46 20.16 24.69
CA ASN A 56 -19.91 19.97 24.54
C ASN A 56 -20.36 19.53 23.14
N GLU A 57 -21.44 18.74 23.09
CA GLU A 57 -22.07 18.19 21.86
C GLU A 57 -22.43 19.28 20.84
N SER A 58 -22.95 20.42 21.31
CA SER A 58 -23.33 21.54 20.43
C SER A 58 -22.14 22.17 19.70
N THR A 59 -20.94 22.09 20.27
CA THR A 59 -19.73 22.68 19.67
C THR A 59 -19.15 21.79 18.56
N VAL A 60 -19.38 20.48 18.65
CA VAL A 60 -18.97 19.52 17.62
C VAL A 60 -19.89 19.62 16.41
N GLU A 61 -21.22 19.70 16.62
CA GLU A 61 -22.19 19.92 15.53
C GLU A 61 -21.94 21.25 14.80
N GLU A 62 -21.63 22.33 15.54
CA GLU A 62 -21.30 23.63 14.93
C GLU A 62 -19.97 23.60 14.16
N PHE A 63 -18.98 22.83 14.62
CA PHE A 63 -17.71 22.65 13.91
C PHE A 63 -17.89 21.85 12.62
N VAL A 64 -18.64 20.73 12.67
CA VAL A 64 -19.00 19.92 11.50
C VAL A 64 -19.78 20.76 10.48
N ALA A 65 -20.76 21.55 10.92
CA ALA A 65 -21.50 22.47 10.06
C ALA A 65 -20.61 23.54 9.41
N LYS A 66 -19.64 24.11 10.14
CA LYS A 66 -18.67 25.10 9.61
C LYS A 66 -17.68 24.49 8.61
N THR A 67 -17.34 23.21 8.73
CA THR A 67 -16.42 22.55 7.78
C THR A 67 -16.98 22.37 6.37
N HIS A 68 -18.31 22.36 6.20
CA HIS A 68 -18.96 22.39 4.87
C HIS A 68 -18.71 23.69 4.08
N HIS A 69 -18.09 24.71 4.67
CA HIS A 69 -17.85 26.03 4.06
C HIS A 69 -16.38 26.43 3.90
N VAL A 70 -15.42 25.52 4.04
CA VAL A 70 -14.01 25.85 3.79
C VAL A 70 -13.76 26.00 2.29
N LYS A 71 -13.44 27.23 1.85
CA LYS A 71 -13.11 27.56 0.46
C LYS A 71 -11.89 26.77 -0.03
N ASN A 72 -12.10 25.98 -1.08
CA ASN A 72 -11.10 25.25 -1.85
C ASN A 72 -9.99 26.17 -2.38
N GLN A 73 -8.74 25.95 -1.95
CA GLN A 73 -7.59 26.30 -2.78
C GLN A 73 -7.32 25.17 -3.80
N PRO A 74 -6.90 25.50 -5.04
CA PRO A 74 -6.58 24.50 -6.04
C PRO A 74 -5.33 23.73 -5.59
N ALA A 75 -5.47 22.42 -5.45
CA ALA A 75 -4.33 21.54 -5.25
C ALA A 75 -3.46 21.57 -6.52
N SER A 76 -2.15 21.69 -6.35
CA SER A 76 -1.19 21.45 -7.44
C SER A 76 -1.33 19.98 -7.87
N ILE A 77 -1.92 19.74 -9.04
CA ILE A 77 -2.09 18.40 -9.59
C ILE A 77 -0.69 17.87 -9.91
N ALA A 78 -0.28 16.79 -9.24
CA ALA A 78 0.97 16.11 -9.53
C ALA A 78 1.06 15.73 -11.04
N PRO A 79 2.27 15.71 -11.61
CA PRO A 79 2.46 15.24 -12.98
C PRO A 79 1.98 13.79 -13.12
N HIS A 80 1.62 13.39 -14.34
CA HIS A 80 1.26 12.00 -14.64
C HIS A 80 2.40 11.07 -14.22
N LEU A 81 2.06 9.97 -13.54
CA LEU A 81 2.90 8.79 -13.52
C LEU A 81 3.16 8.37 -14.97
N LEU A 82 4.40 8.57 -15.42
CA LEU A 82 4.85 8.04 -16.69
C LEU A 82 5.06 6.55 -16.48
N GLU A 83 4.27 5.73 -17.17
CA GLU A 83 4.38 4.26 -17.10
C GLU A 83 5.74 3.77 -17.66
N ASP A 84 6.55 4.64 -18.28
CA ASP A 84 7.74 4.30 -19.07
C ASP A 84 9.10 4.53 -18.38
N ASP A 85 9.14 5.17 -17.21
CA ASP A 85 10.40 5.31 -16.47
C ASP A 85 10.51 4.17 -15.43
N ASP A 86 11.71 3.63 -15.22
CA ASP A 86 12.07 2.69 -14.14
C ASP A 86 11.93 3.36 -12.73
N GLU A 87 10.95 4.25 -12.57
CA GLU A 87 10.74 5.14 -11.44
C GLU A 87 9.87 4.47 -10.37
N TYR A 88 10.32 4.56 -9.13
CA TYR A 88 9.60 4.01 -7.98
C TYR A 88 8.27 4.75 -7.77
N SER A 89 7.18 4.00 -7.59
CA SER A 89 5.89 4.57 -7.19
C SER A 89 5.74 4.64 -5.67
N VAL A 90 5.14 5.73 -5.19
CA VAL A 90 4.74 5.89 -3.79
C VAL A 90 3.29 5.43 -3.63
N GLN A 91 3.09 4.37 -2.85
CA GLN A 91 1.79 3.72 -2.71
C GLN A 91 1.25 3.84 -1.29
N ILE A 92 -0.07 3.86 -1.13
CA ILE A 92 -0.75 3.98 0.17
C ILE A 92 -1.85 2.94 0.33
N PHE A 93 -1.90 2.26 1.48
CA PHE A 93 -3.03 1.39 1.83
C PHE A 93 -4.26 2.24 2.19
N TYR A 94 -5.41 1.89 1.61
CA TYR A 94 -6.67 2.62 1.74
C TYR A 94 -7.81 1.66 2.09
N TYR A 95 -8.64 2.06 3.05
CA TYR A 95 -9.71 1.23 3.59
C TYR A 95 -11.08 1.86 3.31
N PRO A 96 -11.83 1.34 2.33
CA PRO A 96 -13.15 1.87 1.97
C PRO A 96 -14.26 1.33 2.89
N TRP A 97 -13.98 1.03 4.16
CA TRP A 97 -14.87 0.25 5.02
C TRP A 97 -15.68 1.05 6.07
N TYR A 98 -15.59 2.37 6.05
CA TYR A 98 -16.25 3.23 7.03
C TYR A 98 -17.66 3.57 6.56
N GLY A 99 -18.63 3.51 7.47
CA GLY A 99 -20.01 3.86 7.14
C GLY A 99 -20.68 4.71 8.21
N ASN A 100 -21.68 5.48 7.82
CA ASN A 100 -22.45 6.33 8.72
C ASN A 100 -23.96 6.30 8.41
N PRO A 101 -24.83 6.74 9.34
CA PRO A 101 -26.28 6.60 9.18
C PRO A 101 -26.87 7.28 7.94
N GLU A 102 -26.25 8.34 7.45
CA GLU A 102 -26.73 9.11 6.30
C GLU A 102 -26.57 8.35 4.98
N PHE A 103 -25.44 7.67 4.78
CA PHE A 103 -25.10 7.00 3.52
C PHE A 103 -25.23 5.47 3.58
N ASP A 104 -25.21 4.88 4.78
CA ASP A 104 -25.10 3.43 4.98
C ASP A 104 -26.26 2.88 5.82
N TYR A 105 -27.48 3.18 5.35
CA TYR A 105 -28.73 2.57 5.83
C TYR A 105 -28.97 2.74 7.34
N GLY A 106 -28.68 3.92 7.87
CA GLY A 106 -28.93 4.24 9.28
C GLY A 106 -27.92 3.62 10.26
N LYS A 107 -26.80 3.08 9.78
CA LYS A 107 -25.80 2.40 10.61
C LYS A 107 -24.42 3.02 10.49
N TYR A 108 -23.67 2.95 11.59
CA TYR A 108 -22.23 3.10 11.53
C TYR A 108 -21.59 1.74 11.19
N TYR A 109 -20.50 1.81 10.42
CA TYR A 109 -19.61 0.68 10.16
C TYR A 109 -18.18 1.11 10.46
N HIS A 110 -17.41 0.22 11.10
CA HIS A 110 -16.04 0.42 11.59
C HIS A 110 -15.84 1.55 12.62
N TRP A 111 -16.59 2.66 12.58
CA TRP A 111 -16.53 3.68 13.63
C TRP A 111 -17.05 3.16 14.98
N ASN A 112 -18.09 2.34 14.95
CA ASN A 112 -18.68 1.66 16.10
C ASN A 112 -18.02 0.29 16.34
N HIS A 113 -16.71 0.16 16.11
CA HIS A 113 -16.00 -1.12 16.25
C HIS A 113 -16.17 -1.69 17.66
N ARG A 114 -16.18 -3.03 17.77
CA ARG A 114 -16.16 -3.72 19.05
C ARG A 114 -14.82 -3.59 19.77
N PHE A 115 -14.81 -3.50 21.10
CA PHE A 115 -13.60 -3.75 21.88
C PHE A 115 -13.15 -5.21 21.70
N ILE A 116 -11.93 -5.40 21.18
CA ILE A 116 -11.35 -6.74 20.96
C ILE A 116 -10.90 -7.32 22.30
N PRO A 117 -11.39 -8.50 22.71
CA PRO A 117 -10.98 -9.12 23.96
C PRO A 117 -9.51 -9.54 23.91
N HIS A 118 -8.84 -9.45 25.05
CA HIS A 118 -7.51 -10.02 25.20
C HIS A 118 -7.58 -11.55 25.11
N TRP A 119 -6.57 -12.19 24.50
CA TRP A 119 -6.53 -13.64 24.30
C TRP A 119 -6.50 -14.43 25.64
N ASP A 120 -5.86 -13.87 26.66
CA ASP A 120 -5.97 -14.36 28.06
C ASP A 120 -7.27 -13.83 28.71
N PRO A 121 -8.22 -14.71 29.08
CA PRO A 121 -9.48 -14.32 29.70
C PRO A 121 -9.33 -13.61 31.05
N ASN A 122 -8.26 -13.87 31.81
CA ASN A 122 -8.02 -13.22 33.09
C ASN A 122 -7.62 -11.76 32.91
N ILE A 123 -6.84 -11.47 31.87
CA ILE A 123 -6.49 -10.11 31.48
C ILE A 123 -7.70 -9.42 30.86
N SER A 124 -8.45 -10.11 30.00
CA SER A 124 -9.60 -9.52 29.28
C SER A 124 -10.68 -8.96 30.19
N LYS A 125 -10.89 -9.53 31.38
CA LYS A 125 -11.88 -9.05 32.37
C LYS A 125 -11.60 -7.64 32.89
N ASN A 126 -10.36 -7.18 32.79
CA ASN A 126 -9.93 -5.88 33.28
C ASN A 126 -10.10 -4.75 32.24
N TYR A 127 -10.57 -5.07 31.02
CA TYR A 127 -10.71 -4.11 29.93
C TYR A 127 -12.17 -3.91 29.51
N PRO A 128 -12.51 -2.76 28.89
CA PRO A 128 -13.84 -2.51 28.36
C PRO A 128 -14.31 -3.58 27.37
N THR A 129 -15.61 -3.78 27.34
CA THR A 129 -16.30 -4.66 26.39
C THR A 129 -17.44 -3.91 25.73
N GLY A 130 -18.04 -4.49 24.69
CA GLY A 130 -19.09 -3.84 23.90
C GLY A 130 -18.53 -3.13 22.67
N PHE A 131 -19.22 -2.08 22.23
CA PHE A 131 -18.93 -1.35 21.00
C PHE A 131 -18.75 0.14 21.32
N HIS A 132 -17.93 0.80 20.52
CA HIS A 132 -17.88 2.26 20.51
C HIS A 132 -19.23 2.86 20.07
N VAL A 133 -19.55 4.07 20.55
CA VAL A 133 -20.81 4.78 20.24
C VAL A 133 -20.56 6.12 19.51
N PRO A 134 -20.47 6.11 18.17
CA PRO A 134 -20.28 7.33 17.39
C PRO A 134 -21.47 8.30 17.54
N PRO A 135 -21.27 9.63 17.36
CA PRO A 135 -20.09 10.21 16.72
C PRO A 135 -18.95 10.56 17.67
N LEU A 136 -19.19 10.70 18.98
CA LEU A 136 -18.17 11.17 19.92
C LEU A 136 -17.21 10.06 20.39
N ASP A 137 -17.70 8.83 20.48
CA ASP A 137 -16.91 7.66 20.84
C ASP A 137 -16.75 6.76 19.61
N ILE A 138 -15.54 6.75 19.03
CA ILE A 138 -15.22 5.96 17.84
C ILE A 138 -14.10 4.98 18.13
N GLY A 139 -14.02 3.90 17.36
CA GLY A 139 -12.97 2.89 17.39
C GLY A 139 -11.61 3.38 16.86
N SER A 140 -11.11 4.49 17.39
CA SER A 140 -9.83 5.08 17.03
C SER A 140 -9.29 5.95 18.17
N ASN A 141 -7.97 5.93 18.37
CA ASN A 141 -7.29 6.86 19.28
C ASN A 141 -7.22 8.30 18.73
N PHE A 142 -7.47 8.49 17.44
CA PHE A 142 -7.49 9.79 16.75
C PHE A 142 -8.87 10.07 16.18
N TYR A 143 -9.23 11.35 16.09
CA TYR A 143 -10.51 11.76 15.50
C TYR A 143 -10.32 12.30 14.07
N PRO A 144 -11.04 11.78 13.05
CA PRO A 144 -10.89 12.25 11.68
C PRO A 144 -11.39 13.68 11.53
N PHE A 145 -10.69 14.47 10.69
CA PHE A 145 -11.14 15.82 10.36
C PHE A 145 -12.53 15.83 9.67
N LEU A 146 -12.85 14.79 8.89
CA LEU A 146 -14.16 14.62 8.24
C LEU A 146 -15.22 13.99 9.16
N GLY A 147 -14.93 13.82 10.46
CA GLY A 147 -15.78 13.10 11.39
C GLY A 147 -15.91 11.61 11.07
N PRO A 148 -16.87 10.89 11.68
CA PRO A 148 -17.18 9.50 11.35
C PRO A 148 -17.90 9.43 10.00
N TYR A 149 -17.12 9.60 8.94
CA TYR A 149 -17.59 9.70 7.56
C TYR A 149 -18.07 8.35 7.01
N SER A 150 -18.79 8.41 5.89
CA SER A 150 -19.03 7.24 5.05
C SER A 150 -18.04 7.18 3.89
N SER A 151 -17.44 6.02 3.67
CA SER A 151 -16.63 5.71 2.49
C SER A 151 -17.44 5.73 1.19
N ARG A 152 -18.79 5.66 1.28
CA ARG A 152 -19.72 5.77 0.17
C ARG A 152 -20.05 7.22 -0.20
N ASN A 153 -19.76 8.18 0.68
CA ASN A 153 -20.00 9.59 0.40
C ASN A 153 -19.03 10.08 -0.70
N PRO A 154 -19.52 10.51 -1.89
CA PRO A 154 -18.65 10.95 -2.98
C PRO A 154 -17.74 12.13 -2.62
N ALA A 155 -18.20 13.03 -1.74
CA ALA A 155 -17.39 14.16 -1.29
C ALA A 155 -16.20 13.71 -0.44
N VAL A 156 -16.36 12.63 0.33
CA VAL A 156 -15.28 12.03 1.14
C VAL A 156 -14.27 11.36 0.22
N ILE A 157 -14.72 10.55 -0.75
CA ILE A 157 -13.84 9.92 -1.74
C ILE A 157 -13.03 10.98 -2.50
N GLU A 158 -13.69 12.03 -3.00
CA GLU A 158 -13.04 13.12 -3.71
C GLU A 158 -12.01 13.85 -2.83
N GLN A 159 -12.34 14.11 -1.56
CA GLN A 159 -11.43 14.77 -0.63
C GLN A 159 -10.22 13.89 -0.27
N HIS A 160 -10.40 12.58 -0.11
CA HIS A 160 -9.31 11.63 0.10
C HIS A 160 -8.34 11.62 -1.10
N MET A 161 -8.87 11.50 -2.33
CA MET A 161 -8.04 11.48 -3.53
C MET A 161 -7.30 12.82 -3.73
N LYS A 162 -7.95 13.94 -3.39
CA LYS A 162 -7.30 15.27 -3.38
C LYS A 162 -6.13 15.33 -2.38
N TRP A 163 -6.29 14.80 -1.17
CA TRP A 163 -5.20 14.78 -0.17
C TRP A 163 -4.05 13.88 -0.60
N MET A 164 -4.35 12.66 -1.09
CA MET A 164 -3.33 11.72 -1.55
C MET A 164 -2.55 12.29 -2.74
N SER A 165 -3.22 12.87 -3.73
CA SER A 165 -2.59 13.54 -4.86
C SER A 165 -1.70 14.72 -4.41
N SER A 166 -2.18 15.54 -3.46
CA SER A 166 -1.40 16.65 -2.90
C SER A 166 -0.18 16.20 -2.09
N ALA A 167 -0.20 14.97 -1.57
CA ALA A 167 0.91 14.36 -0.83
C ALA A 167 1.92 13.65 -1.76
N GLY A 168 1.70 13.65 -3.08
CA GLY A 168 2.56 12.95 -4.04
C GLY A 168 2.42 11.44 -3.99
N ILE A 169 1.23 10.93 -3.65
CA ILE A 169 0.90 9.52 -3.73
C ILE A 169 0.49 9.17 -5.17
N ASP A 170 1.05 8.06 -5.64
CA ASP A 170 0.90 7.57 -7.00
C ASP A 170 -0.19 6.50 -7.11
N VAL A 171 -0.24 5.58 -6.13
CA VAL A 171 -1.11 4.41 -6.16
C VAL A 171 -1.88 4.26 -4.85
N VAL A 172 -3.20 4.12 -4.98
CA VAL A 172 -4.10 3.78 -3.88
C VAL A 172 -4.28 2.27 -3.86
N ILE A 173 -3.76 1.61 -2.83
CA ILE A 173 -3.91 0.17 -2.64
C ILE A 173 -5.15 -0.07 -1.77
N VAL A 174 -6.24 -0.51 -2.39
CA VAL A 174 -7.53 -0.66 -1.73
C VAL A 174 -7.64 -2.02 -1.04
N SER A 175 -7.87 -2.01 0.28
CA SER A 175 -8.27 -3.20 1.05
C SER A 175 -9.53 -3.81 0.42
N TRP A 176 -9.46 -5.07 0.02
CA TRP A 176 -10.47 -5.71 -0.80
C TRP A 176 -10.82 -7.12 -0.29
N PHE A 177 -12.12 -7.36 -0.24
CA PHE A 177 -12.75 -8.67 -0.04
C PHE A 177 -13.57 -9.02 -1.30
N PRO A 178 -13.74 -10.32 -1.60
CA PRO A 178 -14.65 -10.74 -2.65
C PRO A 178 -16.07 -10.19 -2.46
N PRO A 179 -16.86 -10.09 -3.53
CA PRO A 179 -18.26 -9.67 -3.44
C PRO A 179 -19.00 -10.49 -2.39
N GLU A 180 -19.92 -9.84 -1.68
CA GLU A 180 -20.74 -10.46 -0.62
C GLU A 180 -19.96 -10.91 0.64
N ILE A 181 -18.63 -10.76 0.66
CA ILE A 181 -17.76 -11.04 1.81
C ILE A 181 -17.27 -9.72 2.43
N SER A 182 -17.07 -9.73 3.74
CA SER A 182 -16.45 -8.63 4.49
C SER A 182 -15.68 -9.14 5.70
N ASP A 183 -14.96 -8.23 6.36
CA ASP A 183 -14.48 -8.46 7.72
C ASP A 183 -15.66 -8.58 8.72
N GLU A 184 -15.35 -9.04 9.94
CA GLU A 184 -16.35 -9.33 10.99
C GLU A 184 -17.13 -8.10 11.50
N GLN A 185 -16.60 -6.89 11.30
CA GLN A 185 -17.19 -5.63 11.79
C GLN A 185 -17.69 -4.74 10.64
N GLY A 186 -17.53 -5.19 9.40
CA GLY A 186 -17.89 -4.47 8.19
C GLY A 186 -19.12 -5.03 7.48
N HIS A 187 -19.23 -4.65 6.20
CA HIS A 187 -20.14 -5.23 5.22
C HIS A 187 -19.43 -5.26 3.85
N PRO A 188 -20.00 -5.87 2.80
CA PRO A 188 -19.34 -5.89 1.50
C PRO A 188 -19.21 -4.49 0.88
N TRP A 189 -18.02 -4.15 0.39
CA TRP A 189 -17.67 -2.82 -0.15
C TRP A 189 -17.17 -2.84 -1.60
N ASP A 190 -17.22 -4.00 -2.28
CA ASP A 190 -16.77 -4.13 -3.69
C ASP A 190 -17.55 -3.21 -4.65
N ASP A 191 -18.76 -2.82 -4.30
CA ASP A 191 -19.58 -1.91 -5.10
C ASP A 191 -19.03 -0.48 -5.15
N LEU A 192 -18.11 -0.11 -4.25
CA LEU A 192 -17.40 1.18 -4.29
C LEU A 192 -16.24 1.21 -5.28
N ILE A 193 -15.74 0.05 -5.73
CA ILE A 193 -14.53 -0.04 -6.56
C ILE A 193 -14.64 0.76 -7.87
N PRO A 194 -15.75 0.72 -8.65
CA PRO A 194 -15.90 1.55 -9.84
C PRO A 194 -15.72 3.05 -9.55
N THR A 195 -16.36 3.56 -8.49
CA THR A 195 -16.25 4.97 -8.10
C THR A 195 -14.83 5.31 -7.66
N LEU A 196 -14.17 4.44 -6.89
CA LEU A 196 -12.79 4.66 -6.47
C LEU A 196 -11.83 4.72 -7.66
N LEU A 197 -12.02 3.84 -8.65
CA LEU A 197 -11.27 3.83 -9.90
C LEU A 197 -11.47 5.13 -10.70
N ASP A 198 -12.70 5.59 -10.88
CA ASP A 198 -13.03 6.83 -11.59
C ASP A 198 -12.40 8.05 -10.91
N VAL A 199 -12.50 8.15 -9.58
CA VAL A 199 -11.94 9.30 -8.85
C VAL A 199 -10.41 9.22 -8.81
N ALA A 200 -9.81 8.04 -8.67
CA ALA A 200 -8.36 7.88 -8.80
C ALA A 200 -7.86 8.38 -10.16
N ALA A 201 -8.53 8.00 -11.26
CA ALA A 201 -8.22 8.50 -12.61
C ALA A 201 -8.34 10.02 -12.71
N LYS A 202 -9.43 10.61 -12.16
CA LYS A 202 -9.65 12.06 -12.14
C LYS A 202 -8.49 12.82 -11.47
N TYR A 203 -7.86 12.24 -10.45
CA TYR A 203 -6.72 12.81 -9.74
C TYR A 203 -5.35 12.30 -10.25
N ARG A 204 -5.33 11.64 -11.42
CA ARG A 204 -4.12 11.10 -12.07
C ARG A 204 -3.34 10.09 -11.22
N MET A 205 -4.03 9.43 -10.30
CA MET A 205 -3.49 8.32 -9.51
C MET A 205 -3.93 6.99 -10.12
N LYS A 206 -3.30 5.91 -9.67
CA LYS A 206 -3.67 4.54 -10.00
C LYS A 206 -4.26 3.84 -8.78
N LEU A 207 -4.88 2.68 -8.99
CA LEU A 207 -5.50 1.86 -7.96
C LEU A 207 -5.00 0.42 -8.08
N SER A 208 -4.59 -0.16 -6.97
CA SER A 208 -4.25 -1.59 -6.81
C SER A 208 -5.15 -2.21 -5.74
N PHE A 209 -5.15 -3.53 -5.62
CA PHE A 209 -5.93 -4.25 -4.61
C PHE A 209 -5.00 -4.89 -3.59
N HIS A 210 -5.39 -4.77 -2.32
CA HIS A 210 -4.82 -5.48 -1.18
C HIS A 210 -5.83 -6.53 -0.74
N MET A 211 -5.55 -7.75 -1.19
CA MET A 211 -6.38 -8.94 -1.03
C MET A 211 -6.34 -9.39 0.44
N GLU A 212 -7.42 -9.12 1.15
CA GLU A 212 -7.55 -9.43 2.57
C GLU A 212 -7.72 -10.93 2.82
N PRO A 213 -7.36 -11.44 4.02
CA PRO A 213 -7.68 -12.80 4.41
C PRO A 213 -9.16 -12.92 4.70
N TYR A 214 -9.80 -13.92 4.10
CA TYR A 214 -11.16 -14.31 4.41
C TYR A 214 -11.24 -15.80 4.71
N LYS A 215 -12.34 -16.23 5.31
CA LYS A 215 -12.56 -17.61 5.72
C LYS A 215 -12.41 -18.56 4.53
N ASN A 216 -11.59 -19.60 4.70
CA ASN A 216 -11.32 -20.64 3.70
C ASN A 216 -10.63 -20.14 2.40
N ARG A 217 -9.96 -18.98 2.42
CA ARG A 217 -9.13 -18.53 1.28
C ARG A 217 -8.07 -19.59 0.92
N ASN A 218 -8.03 -19.99 -0.35
CA ASN A 218 -7.20 -21.07 -0.91
C ASN A 218 -6.90 -20.79 -2.40
N GLY A 219 -6.20 -21.71 -3.10
CA GLY A 219 -5.80 -21.49 -4.50
C GLY A 219 -6.99 -21.29 -5.46
N GLU A 220 -8.07 -22.03 -5.29
CA GLU A 220 -9.27 -21.95 -6.15
C GLU A 220 -10.05 -20.65 -5.96
N SER A 221 -10.25 -20.24 -4.71
CA SER A 221 -10.93 -18.98 -4.38
C SER A 221 -10.08 -17.78 -4.82
N LEU A 222 -8.77 -17.81 -4.58
CA LEU A 222 -7.84 -16.77 -5.08
C LEU A 222 -7.83 -16.69 -6.61
N ARG A 223 -7.89 -17.83 -7.30
CA ARG A 223 -8.04 -17.84 -8.76
C ARG A 223 -9.31 -17.11 -9.18
N THR A 224 -10.44 -17.47 -8.59
CA THR A 224 -11.76 -16.88 -8.85
C THR A 224 -11.75 -15.37 -8.61
N ASP A 225 -11.14 -14.93 -7.51
CA ASP A 225 -11.02 -13.51 -7.16
C ASP A 225 -10.21 -12.72 -8.19
N ILE A 226 -9.08 -13.27 -8.63
CA ILE A 226 -8.25 -12.64 -9.68
C ILE A 226 -9.04 -12.54 -10.98
N GLU A 227 -9.73 -13.62 -11.38
CA GLU A 227 -10.56 -13.59 -12.58
C GLU A 227 -11.64 -12.52 -12.49
N TYR A 228 -12.31 -12.41 -11.34
CA TYR A 228 -13.31 -11.38 -11.09
C TYR A 228 -12.74 -9.97 -11.19
N ILE A 229 -11.64 -9.66 -10.50
CA ILE A 229 -11.00 -8.35 -10.54
C ILE A 229 -10.62 -7.97 -11.97
N ILE A 230 -10.01 -8.90 -12.70
CA ILE A 230 -9.54 -8.65 -14.05
C ILE A 230 -10.70 -8.51 -15.03
N ASP A 231 -11.72 -9.36 -14.97
CA ASP A 231 -12.85 -9.28 -15.89
C ASP A 231 -13.72 -8.04 -15.60
N LYS A 232 -13.89 -7.65 -14.33
CA LYS A 232 -14.74 -6.52 -13.93
C LYS A 232 -14.03 -5.16 -14.00
N TYR A 233 -12.77 -5.09 -13.58
CA TYR A 233 -12.03 -3.83 -13.42
C TYR A 233 -10.80 -3.72 -14.33
N GLY A 234 -10.43 -4.81 -15.01
CA GLY A 234 -9.23 -4.88 -15.85
C GLY A 234 -9.17 -3.79 -16.93
N ASN A 235 -10.27 -3.43 -17.55
CA ASN A 235 -10.27 -2.42 -18.62
C ASN A 235 -10.19 -0.97 -18.11
N HIS A 236 -10.23 -0.74 -16.80
CA HIS A 236 -10.17 0.61 -16.26
C HIS A 236 -8.75 1.18 -16.33
N SER A 237 -8.61 2.42 -16.81
CA SER A 237 -7.31 3.08 -17.02
C SER A 237 -6.53 3.38 -15.73
N ALA A 238 -7.25 3.54 -14.61
CA ALA A 238 -6.63 3.67 -13.29
C ALA A 238 -6.14 2.35 -12.68
N LEU A 239 -6.49 1.18 -13.22
CA LEU A 239 -5.96 -0.07 -12.67
C LEU A 239 -4.44 -0.08 -12.79
N TYR A 240 -3.76 -0.15 -11.65
CA TYR A 240 -2.32 -0.07 -11.55
C TYR A 240 -1.66 -1.29 -12.16
N ARG A 241 -0.64 -1.04 -12.99
CA ARG A 241 0.15 -2.07 -13.63
C ARG A 241 1.61 -1.74 -13.53
N MET A 242 2.45 -2.77 -13.50
CA MET A 242 3.89 -2.62 -13.59
C MET A 242 4.45 -3.56 -14.65
N LYS A 243 5.57 -3.15 -15.23
CA LYS A 243 6.35 -4.01 -16.12
C LYS A 243 6.81 -5.26 -15.36
N ARG A 244 6.72 -6.42 -16.01
CA ARG A 244 7.21 -7.68 -15.43
C ARG A 244 8.71 -7.56 -15.07
N PRO A 245 9.14 -7.95 -13.85
CA PRO A 245 10.55 -7.86 -13.45
C PRO A 245 11.49 -8.68 -14.34
N LYS A 246 12.66 -8.13 -14.68
CA LYS A 246 13.67 -8.74 -15.58
C LYS A 246 14.23 -10.09 -15.09
N SER A 247 14.09 -10.42 -13.79
CA SER A 247 14.62 -11.65 -13.19
C SER A 247 13.83 -12.91 -13.57
N ARG A 248 12.60 -12.78 -14.11
CA ARG A 248 11.86 -13.89 -14.72
C ARG A 248 12.24 -14.05 -16.18
N LYS A 249 13.38 -14.68 -16.44
CA LYS A 249 13.68 -15.25 -17.76
C LYS A 249 13.07 -16.65 -17.85
N THR A 250 12.08 -16.84 -18.70
CA THR A 250 11.81 -18.17 -19.26
C THR A 250 12.64 -18.35 -20.52
N THR A 251 13.06 -19.57 -20.83
CA THR A 251 13.85 -19.92 -22.02
C THR A 251 13.14 -19.61 -23.35
N ASN A 252 11.85 -19.27 -23.31
CA ASN A 252 11.02 -18.91 -24.47
C ASN A 252 10.79 -17.39 -24.63
N ASP A 253 11.24 -16.54 -23.69
CA ASP A 253 11.05 -15.07 -23.73
C ASP A 253 11.91 -14.34 -24.79
N GLU A 254 12.81 -15.06 -25.46
CA GLU A 254 13.60 -14.53 -26.57
C GLU A 254 12.78 -14.39 -27.87
N LYS A 255 11.62 -15.07 -27.98
CA LYS A 255 10.80 -15.05 -29.20
C LYS A 255 9.49 -14.25 -29.11
N ASN A 256 9.06 -13.81 -27.93
CA ASN A 256 7.77 -13.12 -27.76
C ASN A 256 7.93 -11.68 -27.24
N SER A 257 7.15 -10.76 -27.80
CA SER A 257 6.97 -9.34 -27.40
C SER A 257 6.41 -9.14 -25.98
N ARG A 258 6.34 -10.19 -25.15
CA ARG A 258 5.74 -10.18 -23.82
C ARG A 258 6.62 -9.53 -22.74
N ARG A 259 7.89 -9.23 -23.04
CA ARG A 259 8.80 -8.49 -22.14
C ARG A 259 8.34 -7.06 -21.83
N ASP A 260 7.51 -6.48 -22.69
CA ASP A 260 6.96 -5.14 -22.51
C ASP A 260 5.52 -5.16 -21.96
N GLN A 261 5.04 -6.32 -21.48
CA GLN A 261 3.70 -6.42 -20.92
C GLN A 261 3.65 -5.82 -19.51
N TYR A 262 2.75 -4.85 -19.34
CA TYR A 262 2.36 -4.30 -18.05
C TYR A 262 1.28 -5.19 -17.44
N LEU A 263 1.56 -5.73 -16.26
CA LEU A 263 0.66 -6.64 -15.55
C LEU A 263 0.04 -5.92 -14.35
N PRO A 264 -1.24 -6.15 -14.05
CA PRO A 264 -1.84 -5.69 -12.80
C PRO A 264 -1.04 -6.20 -11.61
N LEU A 265 -0.80 -5.34 -10.63
CA LEU A 265 -0.06 -5.70 -9.41
C LEU A 265 -1.05 -5.80 -8.26
N LEU A 266 -1.05 -6.94 -7.57
CA LEU A 266 -1.93 -7.23 -6.44
C LEU A 266 -1.11 -7.57 -5.18
N TYR A 267 -1.56 -7.09 -4.03
CA TYR A 267 -0.97 -7.36 -2.72
C TYR A 267 -1.78 -8.43 -1.99
N PHE A 268 -1.11 -9.40 -1.37
CA PHE A 268 -1.79 -10.50 -0.66
C PHE A 268 -1.46 -10.44 0.83
N TYR A 269 -2.40 -9.93 1.63
CA TYR A 269 -2.24 -9.82 3.08
C TYR A 269 -2.26 -11.21 3.72
N ASP A 270 -1.44 -11.40 4.76
CA ASP A 270 -1.30 -12.68 5.46
C ASP A 270 -1.19 -13.88 4.50
N SER A 271 -0.41 -13.72 3.43
CA SER A 271 -0.22 -14.73 2.40
C SER A 271 0.32 -16.06 2.94
N TYR A 272 0.98 -16.04 4.10
CA TYR A 272 1.47 -17.21 4.83
C TYR A 272 0.35 -18.10 5.40
N LEU A 273 -0.91 -17.65 5.42
CA LEU A 273 -2.05 -18.48 5.82
C LEU A 273 -2.46 -19.49 4.74
N VAL A 274 -2.05 -19.27 3.49
CA VAL A 274 -2.24 -20.22 2.38
C VAL A 274 -0.95 -20.99 2.16
N SER A 275 -1.05 -22.31 1.99
CA SER A 275 0.13 -23.17 1.87
C SER A 275 0.94 -22.87 0.60
N SER A 276 2.25 -23.12 0.64
CA SER A 276 3.11 -22.94 -0.53
C SER A 276 2.67 -23.76 -1.75
N ASP A 277 2.09 -24.95 -1.53
CA ASP A 277 1.64 -25.81 -2.62
C ASP A 277 0.37 -25.26 -3.29
N GLU A 278 -0.55 -24.68 -2.52
CA GLU A 278 -1.71 -23.96 -3.07
C GLU A 278 -1.27 -22.75 -3.89
N TRP A 279 -0.29 -21.98 -3.40
CA TRP A 279 0.28 -20.89 -4.18
C TRP A 279 0.93 -21.37 -5.47
N LYS A 280 1.72 -22.46 -5.45
CA LYS A 280 2.36 -23.01 -6.67
C LYS A 280 1.36 -23.47 -7.72
N LYS A 281 0.18 -23.99 -7.32
CA LYS A 281 -0.90 -24.31 -8.26
C LYS A 281 -1.34 -23.06 -9.04
N LEU A 282 -1.33 -21.89 -8.41
CA LEU A 282 -1.78 -20.62 -8.98
C LEU A 282 -0.67 -19.83 -9.70
N THR A 283 0.54 -19.80 -9.14
CA THR A 283 1.63 -18.93 -9.58
C THR A 283 2.69 -19.65 -10.43
N GLY A 284 2.70 -20.99 -10.42
CA GLY A 284 3.64 -21.80 -11.19
C GLY A 284 3.21 -21.91 -12.66
N PRO A 285 4.12 -21.83 -13.65
CA PRO A 285 3.76 -21.91 -15.08
C PRO A 285 3.05 -23.21 -15.50
N SER A 286 3.21 -24.28 -14.72
CA SER A 286 2.55 -25.57 -14.93
C SER A 286 1.62 -25.95 -13.77
N GLY A 287 1.25 -24.97 -12.94
CA GLY A 287 0.29 -25.17 -11.86
C GLY A 287 -1.12 -25.43 -12.40
N GLU A 288 -1.88 -26.28 -11.72
CA GLU A 288 -3.24 -26.68 -12.11
C GLU A 288 -4.21 -25.49 -12.24
N LEU A 289 -4.00 -24.44 -11.45
CA LEU A 289 -4.82 -23.22 -11.40
C LEU A 289 -4.11 -22.01 -12.04
N THR A 290 -3.04 -22.25 -12.82
CA THR A 290 -2.07 -21.21 -13.17
C THR A 290 -2.68 -20.01 -13.88
N VAL A 291 -2.44 -18.81 -13.35
CA VAL A 291 -2.77 -17.56 -14.05
C VAL A 291 -1.67 -17.11 -15.00
N ARG A 292 -0.49 -17.73 -14.93
CA ARG A 292 0.69 -17.31 -15.69
C ARG A 292 0.45 -17.45 -17.18
N ASP A 293 0.94 -16.46 -17.94
CA ASP A 293 0.82 -16.43 -19.41
C ASP A 293 -0.63 -16.52 -19.93
N SER A 294 -1.60 -16.15 -19.09
CA SER A 294 -3.03 -16.05 -19.42
C SER A 294 -3.51 -14.59 -19.37
N LYS A 295 -4.75 -14.33 -19.75
CA LYS A 295 -5.37 -12.99 -19.58
C LYS A 295 -5.48 -12.56 -18.11
N TYR A 296 -5.35 -13.50 -17.18
CA TYR A 296 -5.47 -13.30 -15.74
C TYR A 296 -4.11 -13.17 -15.04
N ASP A 297 -3.01 -13.08 -15.78
CA ASP A 297 -1.68 -12.96 -15.18
C ASP A 297 -1.53 -11.61 -14.46
N VAL A 298 -0.97 -11.65 -13.25
CA VAL A 298 -0.78 -10.51 -12.35
C VAL A 298 0.57 -10.61 -11.65
N LEU A 299 1.07 -9.51 -11.12
CA LEU A 299 2.22 -9.51 -10.21
C LEU A 299 1.73 -9.76 -8.78
N PHE A 300 2.26 -10.80 -8.15
CA PHE A 300 1.90 -11.23 -6.81
C PHE A 300 2.88 -10.66 -5.78
N ILE A 301 2.42 -9.75 -4.92
CA ILE A 301 3.23 -9.19 -3.83
C ILE A 301 2.76 -9.78 -2.49
N GLY A 302 3.58 -10.62 -1.88
CA GLY A 302 3.25 -11.34 -0.63
C GLY A 302 3.71 -10.63 0.63
N LEU A 303 3.06 -10.87 1.76
CA LEU A 303 3.45 -10.28 3.04
C LEU A 303 4.66 -11.02 3.64
N LEU A 304 5.72 -10.27 3.95
CA LEU A 304 6.89 -10.76 4.67
C LEU A 304 6.81 -10.39 6.15
N VAL A 305 6.74 -11.41 7.02
CA VAL A 305 6.69 -11.23 8.48
C VAL A 305 8.02 -11.63 9.11
N LYS A 306 8.53 -12.81 8.76
CA LYS A 306 9.79 -13.38 9.25
C LYS A 306 10.88 -13.31 8.18
N SER A 307 12.13 -13.52 8.59
CA SER A 307 13.27 -13.46 7.66
C SER A 307 13.19 -14.56 6.60
N GLU A 308 12.79 -15.77 7.01
CA GLU A 308 12.65 -16.95 6.16
C GLU A 308 11.55 -16.84 5.10
N ASP A 309 10.55 -15.96 5.31
CA ASP A 309 9.43 -15.80 4.40
C ASP A 309 9.89 -15.38 2.99
N ARG A 310 11.02 -14.68 2.86
CA ARG A 310 11.59 -14.32 1.53
C ARG A 310 11.85 -15.54 0.66
N HIS A 311 12.29 -16.65 1.26
CA HIS A 311 12.54 -17.91 0.54
C HIS A 311 11.24 -18.65 0.26
N SER A 312 10.32 -18.68 1.24
CA SER A 312 9.01 -19.32 1.09
C SER A 312 8.16 -18.64 0.03
N LEU A 313 8.13 -17.31 -0.01
CA LEU A 313 7.43 -16.52 -1.02
C LEU A 313 8.04 -16.73 -2.42
N LEU A 314 9.36 -16.72 -2.54
CA LEU A 314 10.04 -17.04 -3.80
C LEU A 314 9.70 -18.46 -4.28
N ALA A 315 9.77 -19.46 -3.39
CA ALA A 315 9.44 -20.85 -3.71
C ALA A 315 7.95 -21.05 -4.04
N ALA A 316 7.08 -20.21 -3.48
CA ALA A 316 5.65 -20.15 -3.77
C ALA A 316 5.33 -19.35 -5.06
N GLY A 317 6.33 -18.84 -5.78
CA GLY A 317 6.16 -18.18 -7.07
C GLY A 317 5.64 -16.75 -7.01
N PHE A 318 5.79 -16.06 -5.87
CA PHE A 318 5.52 -14.62 -5.76
C PHE A 318 6.47 -13.79 -6.63
N ASP A 319 6.03 -12.60 -7.01
CA ASP A 319 6.78 -11.62 -7.81
C ASP A 319 7.61 -10.67 -6.95
N GLY A 320 7.21 -10.51 -5.69
CA GLY A 320 7.90 -9.69 -4.70
C GLY A 320 7.21 -9.80 -3.35
N PHE A 321 7.62 -8.94 -2.42
CA PHE A 321 7.06 -8.88 -1.08
C PHE A 321 6.96 -7.46 -0.53
N TYR A 322 6.14 -7.29 0.51
CA TYR A 322 5.97 -6.04 1.25
C TYR A 322 5.86 -6.34 2.77
N THR A 323 5.90 -5.30 3.61
CA THR A 323 6.11 -5.47 5.07
C THR A 323 5.02 -4.88 5.98
N TYR A 324 4.02 -4.19 5.41
CA TYR A 324 2.77 -3.67 5.99
C TYR A 324 2.83 -2.91 7.33
N PHE A 325 3.28 -3.55 8.40
CA PHE A 325 3.11 -3.05 9.77
C PHE A 325 3.88 -1.75 10.01
N THR A 326 3.18 -0.77 10.59
CA THR A 326 3.74 0.55 10.95
C THR A 326 4.51 0.53 12.26
N ALA A 327 4.22 -0.43 13.15
CA ALA A 327 4.90 -0.59 14.42
C ALA A 327 6.30 -1.17 14.21
N LYS A 328 7.33 -0.32 14.38
CA LYS A 328 8.73 -0.71 14.28
C LYS A 328 9.03 -1.87 15.23
N GLY A 329 9.55 -2.97 14.68
CA GLY A 329 9.95 -4.14 15.47
C GLY A 329 8.83 -5.14 15.75
N PHE A 330 7.62 -4.92 15.23
CA PHE A 330 6.51 -5.87 15.38
C PHE A 330 6.80 -7.20 14.66
N SER A 331 7.51 -7.13 13.53
CA SER A 331 7.96 -8.27 12.75
C SER A 331 9.36 -8.02 12.19
N TYR A 332 10.00 -9.05 11.62
CA TYR A 332 11.29 -8.88 10.93
C TYR A 332 11.14 -7.91 9.75
N GLY A 333 10.06 -8.04 8.98
CA GLY A 333 9.76 -7.15 7.85
C GLY A 333 9.52 -5.69 8.25
N SER A 334 8.89 -5.45 9.40
CA SER A 334 8.64 -4.08 9.91
C SER A 334 9.80 -3.52 10.76
N THR A 335 10.98 -4.14 10.69
CA THR A 335 12.19 -3.66 11.37
C THR A 335 13.13 -3.00 10.35
N PRO A 336 13.25 -1.66 10.30
CA PRO A 336 13.99 -0.98 9.23
C PRO A 336 15.46 -1.40 9.05
N SER A 337 16.12 -1.88 10.12
CA SER A 337 17.49 -2.40 10.03
C SER A 337 17.60 -3.70 9.21
N SER A 338 16.50 -4.41 8.94
CA SER A 338 16.48 -5.58 8.05
C SER A 338 16.35 -5.20 6.56
N TRP A 339 15.85 -4.00 6.24
CA TRP A 339 15.51 -3.61 4.88
C TRP A 339 16.68 -3.64 3.88
N PRO A 340 17.92 -3.26 4.25
CA PRO A 340 19.06 -3.43 3.34
C PRO A 340 19.28 -4.89 2.93
N SER A 341 19.10 -5.85 3.85
CA SER A 341 19.22 -7.28 3.53
C SER A 341 18.04 -7.78 2.70
N LEU A 342 16.83 -7.24 2.91
CA LEU A 342 15.66 -7.61 2.13
C LEU A 342 15.74 -7.05 0.71
N SER A 343 16.21 -5.82 0.54
CA SER A 343 16.37 -5.19 -0.77
C SER A 343 17.49 -5.81 -1.62
N ALA A 344 18.48 -6.45 -0.98
CA ALA A 344 19.60 -7.09 -1.67
C ALA A 344 19.34 -8.55 -2.07
N PHE A 345 18.27 -9.17 -1.54
CA PHE A 345 17.83 -10.52 -1.89
C PHE A 345 17.06 -10.48 -3.21
#